data_AF-A0A0U2VKN8-F1
#
_entry.id   AF-A0A0U2VKN8-F1
#
_cell.length_a   1.000
_cell.length_b   1.000
_cell.length_c   1.000
_cell.angle_alpha   90.00
_cell.angle_beta   90.00
_cell.angle_gamma   90.00
#
_symmetry.space_group_name_H-M   'P 1'
#
loop_
_entity.id
_entity.type
_entity.pdbx_description
1 polymer ?
#
loop_
_entity_poly.entity_id
_entity_poly.type
_entity_poly.pdbx_seq_one_letter_code
_entity_poly.pdbx_strand_id
1 'polypeptide(L)'
;MTETANIKQKSKISAIWIIPVIALLVGVWMLYQYQTNLGPTIYITMPQAEGIVAGKTEIKVRSVKIGQIDHVRLSDTQDSVIARAQIDKNYDNLLTEDAKIWVVKPRIDETGISGMSTLLSGVYLEFSPGESKKKKEKFELQDEPALIGKDVKGGRFKLLSYNAEVLEVSTGIFFKNYKIGQIETATFDWKNQAMKYGIFIKAPYENLITLNSIFWVNSGIEIDLSADGININTGSLSKLLKGGISV
;
A
#
# COMPACT_ATOMS: atom_id res chain seq x y z
N MET A 1 43.29 -8.61 86.05
CA MET A 1 43.31 -8.56 84.57
C MET A 1 41.87 -8.52 84.10
N THR A 2 41.39 -7.38 83.65
CA THR A 2 40.02 -7.21 83.14
C THR A 2 40.06 -7.28 81.62
N GLU A 3 39.64 -8.41 81.06
CA GLU A 3 39.43 -8.54 79.61
C GLU A 3 38.23 -7.69 79.19
N THR A 4 38.47 -6.67 78.37
CA THR A 4 37.41 -5.90 77.73
C THR A 4 37.06 -6.56 76.40
N ALA A 5 35.86 -7.16 76.34
CA ALA A 5 35.35 -7.78 75.12
C ALA A 5 35.08 -6.72 74.05
N ASN A 6 35.83 -6.80 72.94
CA ASN A 6 35.67 -5.92 71.80
C ASN A 6 34.53 -6.43 70.91
N ILE A 7 33.34 -5.84 71.06
CA ILE A 7 32.15 -6.18 70.28
C ILE A 7 32.29 -5.58 68.88
N LYS A 8 32.80 -6.38 67.93
CA LYS A 8 32.76 -6.04 66.50
C LYS A 8 31.33 -6.15 66.00
N GLN A 9 30.71 -5.00 65.75
CA GLN A 9 29.38 -4.91 65.18
C GLN A 9 29.39 -5.40 63.72
N LYS A 10 28.96 -6.64 63.53
CA LYS A 10 28.84 -7.28 62.21
C LYS A 10 27.66 -6.64 61.47
N SER A 11 27.90 -6.15 60.25
CA SER A 11 26.85 -5.60 59.39
C SER A 11 25.68 -6.58 59.27
N LYS A 12 24.48 -6.14 59.62
CA LYS A 12 23.25 -6.96 59.66
C LYS A 12 22.62 -7.17 58.28
N ILE A 13 23.17 -6.56 57.23
CA ILE A 13 22.66 -6.71 55.87
C ILE A 13 23.40 -7.89 55.24
N SER A 14 22.73 -9.04 55.23
CA SER A 14 23.25 -10.27 54.64
C SER A 14 23.43 -10.09 53.13
N ALA A 15 24.56 -10.54 52.57
CA ALA A 15 24.86 -10.45 51.12
C ALA A 15 23.76 -11.07 50.23
N ILE A 16 22.93 -11.95 50.78
CA ILE A 16 21.72 -12.50 50.14
C ILE A 16 20.76 -11.40 49.65
N TRP A 17 20.68 -10.25 50.33
CA TRP A 17 19.76 -9.17 49.97
C TRP A 17 20.22 -8.33 48.76
N ILE A 18 21.43 -8.57 48.27
CA ILE A 18 21.95 -7.90 47.06
C ILE A 18 21.21 -8.40 45.81
N ILE A 19 20.86 -9.69 45.74
CA ILE A 19 20.21 -10.30 44.58
C ILE A 19 18.81 -9.68 44.32
N PRO A 20 17.89 -9.56 45.31
CA PRO A 20 16.60 -8.90 45.12
C PRO A 20 16.72 -7.43 44.69
N VAL A 21 17.69 -6.69 45.25
CA VAL A 21 17.90 -5.28 44.93
C VAL A 21 18.38 -5.13 43.49
N ILE A 22 19.33 -5.95 43.05
CA ILE A 22 19.78 -5.96 41.65
C ILE A 22 18.64 -6.34 40.71
N ALA A 23 17.87 -7.38 41.04
CA ALA A 23 16.71 -7.79 40.23
C ALA A 23 15.68 -6.66 40.09
N LEU A 24 15.41 -5.93 41.18
CA LEU A 24 14.50 -4.78 41.16
C LEU A 24 15.06 -3.65 40.29
N LEU A 25 16.35 -3.33 40.40
CA LEU A 25 17.00 -2.31 39.56
C LEU A 25 16.94 -2.68 38.07
N VAL A 26 17.19 -3.94 37.72
CA VAL A 26 17.06 -4.43 36.34
C VAL A 26 15.61 -4.33 35.87
N GLY A 27 14.64 -4.70 36.71
CA GLY A 27 13.22 -4.59 36.38
C GLY A 27 12.80 -3.15 36.10
N VAL A 28 13.19 -2.20 36.96
CA VAL A 28 12.95 -0.77 36.76
C VAL A 28 13.63 -0.27 35.48
N TRP A 29 14.86 -0.73 35.21
CA TRP A 29 15.58 -0.36 33.99
C TRP A 29 14.93 -0.90 32.72
N MET A 30 14.43 -2.15 32.74
CA MET A 30 13.67 -2.73 31.63
C MET A 30 12.36 -1.99 31.38
N LEU A 31 11.65 -1.60 32.45
CA LEU A 31 10.40 -0.83 32.34
C LEU A 31 10.65 0.56 31.74
N TYR A 32 11.74 1.20 32.16
CA TYR A 32 12.18 2.49 31.62
C TYR A 32 12.53 2.36 30.13
N GLN A 33 13.33 1.36 29.76
CA GLN A 33 13.69 1.06 28.37
C GLN A 33 12.44 0.83 27.50
N TYR A 34 11.50 0.01 27.98
CA TYR A 34 10.26 -0.27 27.27
C TYR A 34 9.47 1.00 26.96
N GLN A 35 9.28 1.88 27.95
CA GLN A 35 8.57 3.15 27.73
C GLN A 35 9.35 4.11 26.82
N THR A 36 10.67 4.15 26.91
CA THR A 36 11.47 5.05 26.04
C THR A 36 11.56 4.60 24.59
N ASN A 37 11.27 3.33 24.32
CA ASN A 37 11.32 2.74 22.98
C ASN A 37 9.96 2.76 22.26
N LEU A 38 8.86 3.01 22.97
CA LEU A 38 7.56 3.27 22.35
C LEU A 38 7.63 4.59 21.58
N GLY A 39 7.33 4.55 20.28
CA GLY A 39 7.24 5.75 19.46
C GLY A 39 5.88 6.46 19.64
N PRO A 40 5.59 7.45 18.78
CA PRO A 40 4.31 8.16 18.84
C PRO A 40 3.14 7.27 18.39
N THR A 41 1.97 7.51 18.98
CA THR A 41 0.72 6.86 18.59
C THR A 41 -0.10 7.80 17.70
N ILE A 42 -0.62 7.29 16.59
CA ILE A 42 -1.49 8.05 15.68
C ILE A 42 -2.89 7.42 15.60
N TYR A 43 -3.87 8.24 15.21
CA TYR A 43 -5.26 7.86 15.04
C TYR A 43 -5.68 8.12 13.60
N ILE A 44 -6.20 7.10 12.94
CA ILE A 44 -6.61 7.15 11.54
C ILE A 44 -8.13 6.96 11.49
N THR A 45 -8.84 7.99 11.06
CA THR A 45 -10.29 7.95 10.85
C THR A 45 -10.59 7.48 9.43
N MET A 46 -11.49 6.52 9.28
CA MET A 46 -11.89 5.96 8.00
C MET A 46 -13.38 5.60 8.00
N PRO A 47 -14.07 5.62 6.85
CA PRO A 47 -15.48 5.23 6.78
C PRO A 47 -15.68 3.73 7.08
N GLN A 48 -14.73 2.89 6.67
CA GLN A 48 -14.75 1.45 6.87
C GLN A 48 -13.33 0.90 7.01
N ALA A 49 -13.18 -0.19 7.77
CA ALA A 49 -11.89 -0.84 8.03
C ALA A 49 -11.79 -2.21 7.34
N GLU A 50 -12.13 -2.25 6.05
CA GLU A 50 -12.11 -3.50 5.28
C GLU A 50 -10.69 -4.07 5.18
N GLY A 51 -10.50 -5.29 5.68
CA GLY A 51 -9.21 -5.99 5.69
C GLY A 51 -8.20 -5.50 6.74
N ILE A 52 -8.47 -4.40 7.44
CA ILE A 52 -7.57 -3.84 8.46
C ILE A 52 -7.75 -4.61 9.77
N VAL A 53 -6.67 -5.20 10.27
CA VAL A 53 -6.67 -6.04 11.47
C VAL A 53 -5.64 -5.55 12.47
N ALA A 54 -6.11 -5.32 13.71
CA ALA A 54 -5.27 -5.00 14.86
C ALA A 54 -4.18 -6.06 15.08
N GLY A 55 -2.95 -5.61 15.34
CA GLY A 55 -1.77 -6.46 15.53
C GLY A 55 -1.26 -7.14 14.25
N LYS A 56 -1.80 -6.82 13.07
CA LYS A 56 -1.35 -7.39 11.78
C LYS A 56 -1.11 -6.35 10.70
N THR A 57 -2.01 -5.38 10.54
CA THR A 57 -1.91 -4.38 9.47
C THR A 57 -0.75 -3.42 9.72
N GLU A 58 0.20 -3.41 8.79
CA GLU A 58 1.39 -2.57 8.85
C GLU A 58 1.14 -1.20 8.21
N ILE A 59 1.87 -0.19 8.69
CA ILE A 59 1.98 1.12 8.04
C ILE A 59 3.35 1.17 7.37
N LYS A 60 3.37 1.53 6.09
CA LYS A 60 4.58 1.54 5.25
C LYS A 60 4.80 2.89 4.59
N VAL A 61 6.07 3.24 4.42
CA VAL A 61 6.50 4.35 3.57
C VAL A 61 7.43 3.77 2.52
N ARG A 62 7.09 3.90 1.24
CA ARG A 62 7.89 3.37 0.13
C ARG A 62 8.23 1.88 0.34
N SER A 63 7.23 1.09 0.74
CA SER A 63 7.37 -0.35 1.10
C SER A 63 8.19 -0.69 2.35
N VAL A 64 8.66 0.30 3.12
CA VAL A 64 9.36 0.09 4.40
C VAL A 64 8.37 0.20 5.56
N LYS A 65 8.32 -0.80 6.45
CA LYS A 65 7.49 -0.76 7.66
C LYS A 65 7.97 0.35 8.59
N ILE A 66 7.04 1.23 8.99
CA ILE A 66 7.29 2.32 9.94
C ILE A 66 6.42 2.22 11.21
N GLY A 67 5.46 1.31 11.22
CA GLY A 67 4.53 1.15 12.32
C GLY A 67 3.48 0.07 12.04
N GLN A 68 2.51 -0.04 12.94
CA GLN A 68 1.49 -1.07 12.91
C GLN A 68 0.20 -0.61 13.57
N ILE A 69 -0.94 -1.12 13.11
CA ILE A 69 -2.25 -0.89 13.73
C ILE A 69 -2.35 -1.76 14.98
N ASP A 70 -2.61 -1.16 16.14
CA ASP A 70 -2.73 -1.85 17.41
C ASP A 70 -4.19 -2.12 17.79
N HIS A 71 -5.09 -1.19 17.47
CA HIS A 71 -6.50 -1.29 17.82
C HIS A 71 -7.37 -0.68 16.73
N VAL A 72 -8.57 -1.25 16.54
CA VAL A 72 -9.60 -0.74 15.64
C VAL A 72 -10.90 -0.68 16.43
N ARG A 73 -11.59 0.46 16.38
CA ARG A 73 -12.87 0.66 17.06
C ARG A 73 -13.82 1.49 16.21
N LEU A 74 -15.12 1.35 16.44
CA LEU A 74 -16.09 2.32 15.92
C LEU A 74 -15.92 3.66 16.65
N SER A 75 -16.23 4.74 15.94
CA SER A 75 -16.41 6.05 16.54
C SER A 75 -17.64 6.05 17.45
N ASP A 76 -17.73 7.05 18.32
CA ASP A 76 -18.77 7.11 19.33
C ASP A 76 -20.18 7.28 18.70
N THR A 77 -20.25 7.86 17.48
CA THR A 77 -21.48 7.97 16.68
C THR A 77 -21.73 6.75 15.80
N GLN A 78 -20.78 5.81 15.71
CA GLN A 78 -20.82 4.60 14.87
C GLN A 78 -20.81 4.84 13.35
N ASP A 79 -20.65 6.09 12.88
CA ASP A 79 -20.61 6.43 11.45
C ASP A 79 -19.21 6.28 10.82
N SER A 80 -18.20 5.97 11.63
CA SER A 80 -16.81 5.84 11.18
C SER A 80 -16.03 4.87 12.04
N VAL A 81 -14.88 4.44 11.53
CA VAL A 81 -13.92 3.59 12.22
C VAL A 81 -12.68 4.41 12.57
N ILE A 82 -12.18 4.23 13.78
CA ILE A 82 -10.94 4.84 14.27
C ILE A 82 -9.94 3.72 14.50
N ALA A 83 -8.87 3.71 13.71
CA ALA A 83 -7.73 2.83 13.91
C ALA A 83 -6.62 3.56 14.67
N ARG A 84 -6.15 2.96 15.76
CA ARG A 84 -4.98 3.42 16.52
C ARG A 84 -3.75 2.67 16.03
N ALA A 85 -2.72 3.41 15.66
CA ALA A 85 -1.47 2.85 15.19
C ALA A 85 -0.28 3.30 16.03
N GLN A 86 0.63 2.38 16.27
CA GLN A 86 1.92 2.65 16.91
C GLN A 86 2.98 2.80 15.83
N ILE A 87 3.64 3.97 15.82
CA ILE A 87 4.72 4.29 14.90
C ILE A 87 6.05 4.08 15.63
N ASP A 88 7.07 3.60 14.93
CA ASP A 88 8.40 3.47 15.52
C ASP A 88 9.01 4.85 15.77
N LYS A 89 9.71 5.00 16.89
CA LYS A 89 10.28 6.28 17.33
C LYS A 89 11.18 6.96 16.29
N ASN A 90 11.85 6.18 15.44
CA ASN A 90 12.74 6.67 14.39
C ASN A 90 12.01 7.43 13.26
N TYR A 91 10.69 7.24 13.15
CA TYR A 91 9.86 7.81 12.08
C TYR A 91 8.92 8.93 12.56
N ASP A 92 9.05 9.39 13.80
CA ASP A 92 8.26 10.49 14.38
C ASP A 92 8.32 11.78 13.53
N ASN A 93 9.45 12.03 12.85
CA ASN A 93 9.61 13.19 11.98
C ASN A 93 8.81 13.12 10.68
N LEU A 94 8.23 11.96 10.34
CA LEU A 94 7.41 11.79 9.14
C LEU A 94 5.94 12.19 9.36
N LEU A 95 5.51 12.32 10.62
CA LEU A 95 4.11 12.54 11.01
C LEU A 95 3.66 14.00 10.83
N THR A 96 3.81 14.52 9.62
CA THR A 96 3.50 15.92 9.30
C THR A 96 2.01 16.13 9.06
N GLU A 97 1.51 17.36 9.24
CA GLU A 97 0.08 17.67 9.10
C GLU A 97 -0.49 17.46 7.68
N ASP A 98 0.38 17.56 6.68
CA ASP A 98 0.12 17.42 5.25
C ASP A 98 0.45 16.02 4.71
N ALA A 99 0.85 15.10 5.60
CA ALA A 99 1.06 13.72 5.23
C ALA A 99 -0.25 13.04 4.79
N LYS A 100 -0.14 12.11 3.87
CA LYS A 100 -1.27 11.37 3.29
C LYS A 100 -1.17 9.90 3.67
N ILE A 101 -2.32 9.29 3.90
CA ILE A 101 -2.40 7.87 4.23
C ILE A 101 -3.55 7.24 3.44
N TRP A 102 -3.31 6.09 2.82
CA TRP A 102 -4.32 5.35 2.08
C TRP A 102 -4.12 3.84 2.27
N VAL A 103 -5.17 3.06 2.01
CA VAL A 103 -5.09 1.60 2.05
C VAL A 103 -4.60 1.09 0.71
N VAL A 104 -3.59 0.22 0.72
CA VAL A 104 -3.17 -0.55 -0.44
C VAL A 104 -3.70 -1.97 -0.32
N LYS A 105 -4.55 -2.35 -1.27
CA LYS A 105 -5.12 -3.69 -1.37
C LYS A 105 -4.36 -4.50 -2.42
N PRO A 106 -4.15 -5.81 -2.21
CA PRO A 106 -3.64 -6.68 -3.27
C PRO A 106 -4.61 -6.65 -4.45
N ARG A 107 -4.08 -6.38 -5.65
CA ARG A 107 -4.80 -6.50 -6.92
C ARG A 107 -4.31 -7.74 -7.64
N ILE A 108 -5.22 -8.49 -8.23
CA ILE A 108 -4.89 -9.63 -9.10
C ILE A 108 -4.77 -9.06 -10.51
N ASP A 109 -3.56 -9.06 -11.06
CA ASP A 109 -3.32 -8.66 -12.46
C ASP A 109 -3.39 -9.88 -13.39
N GLU A 110 -3.95 -9.69 -14.58
CA GLU A 110 -4.11 -10.74 -15.61
C GLU A 110 -2.77 -11.29 -16.14
N THR A 111 -1.64 -10.68 -15.79
CA THR A 111 -0.29 -11.12 -16.17
C THR A 111 0.28 -12.26 -15.31
N GLY A 112 -0.46 -12.74 -14.32
CA GLY A 112 -0.03 -13.72 -13.34
C GLY A 112 0.08 -13.07 -11.96
N ILE A 113 0.19 -13.91 -10.93
CA ILE A 113 0.08 -13.52 -9.52
C ILE A 113 1.26 -12.60 -9.11
N SER A 114 1.12 -11.29 -9.31
CA SER A 114 1.96 -10.31 -8.65
C SER A 114 1.49 -10.18 -7.20
N GLY A 115 2.36 -10.42 -6.22
CA GLY A 115 1.99 -10.30 -4.80
C GLY A 115 1.51 -11.59 -4.12
N MET A 116 2.07 -12.76 -4.48
CA MET A 116 1.92 -13.96 -3.64
C MET A 116 2.29 -13.69 -2.16
N SER A 117 3.19 -12.73 -1.91
CA SER A 117 3.56 -12.23 -0.58
C SER A 117 2.46 -11.40 0.11
N THR A 118 1.54 -10.77 -0.61
CA THR A 118 0.42 -9.98 -0.06
C THR A 118 -0.86 -10.79 0.15
N LEU A 119 -1.05 -11.92 -0.55
CA LEU A 119 -2.10 -12.90 -0.18
C LEU A 119 -1.87 -13.45 1.24
N LEU A 120 -0.61 -13.53 1.68
CA LEU A 120 -0.25 -13.94 3.05
C LEU A 120 -0.20 -12.77 4.04
N SER A 121 0.19 -11.56 3.58
CA SER A 121 0.39 -10.38 4.45
C SER A 121 -0.86 -9.52 4.66
N GLY A 122 -1.88 -9.65 3.80
CA GLY A 122 -3.11 -8.85 3.87
C GLY A 122 -2.95 -7.41 3.36
N VAL A 123 -3.98 -6.59 3.56
CA VAL A 123 -3.94 -5.15 3.24
C VAL A 123 -2.96 -4.42 4.16
N TYR A 124 -2.35 -3.34 3.66
CA TYR A 124 -1.50 -2.47 4.45
C TYR A 124 -1.83 -1.00 4.19
N LEU A 125 -1.39 -0.12 5.09
CA LEU A 125 -1.56 1.32 4.94
C LEU A 125 -0.26 1.92 4.39
N GLU A 126 -0.33 2.61 3.26
CA GLU A 126 0.80 3.38 2.74
C GLU A 126 0.71 4.81 3.26
N PHE A 127 1.84 5.33 3.72
CA PHE A 127 1.99 6.64 4.31
C PHE A 127 2.97 7.45 3.45
N SER A 128 2.53 8.64 3.02
CA SER A 128 3.35 9.60 2.30
C SER A 128 3.62 10.80 3.20
N PRO A 129 4.86 10.97 3.70
CA PRO A 129 5.25 12.15 4.45
C PRO A 129 5.04 13.42 3.62
N GLY A 130 4.66 14.51 4.27
CA GLY A 130 4.58 15.83 3.64
C GLY A 130 5.83 16.67 3.90
N GLU A 131 5.73 17.96 3.59
CA GLU A 131 6.81 18.94 3.74
C GLU A 131 6.61 19.86 4.95
N SER A 132 5.43 19.82 5.61
CA SER A 132 5.17 20.66 6.76
C SER A 132 6.07 20.34 7.94
N LYS A 133 6.46 21.37 8.70
CA LYS A 133 7.20 21.23 9.96
C LYS A 133 6.29 20.91 11.15
N LYS A 134 4.97 21.03 10.99
CA LYS A 134 4.01 20.79 12.06
C LYS A 134 3.64 19.32 12.09
N LYS A 135 3.74 18.72 13.27
CA LYS A 135 3.35 17.33 13.50
C LYS A 135 1.86 17.22 13.75
N LYS A 136 1.29 16.08 13.37
CA LYS A 136 -0.12 15.75 13.58
C LYS A 136 -0.23 14.28 14.00
N GLU A 137 -1.14 13.99 14.93
CA GLU A 137 -1.41 12.62 15.40
C GLU A 137 -2.71 12.06 14.83
N LYS A 138 -3.59 12.92 14.32
CA LYS A 138 -4.90 12.55 13.78
C LYS A 138 -4.90 12.64 12.25
N PHE A 139 -5.07 11.53 11.59
CA PHE A 139 -5.09 11.42 10.14
C PHE A 139 -6.46 10.94 9.66
N GLU A 140 -6.82 11.35 8.46
CA GLU A 140 -7.98 10.84 7.75
C GLU A 140 -7.49 9.97 6.61
N LEU A 141 -8.14 8.83 6.42
CA LEU A 141 -7.82 7.94 5.32
C LEU A 141 -8.23 8.60 4.00
N GLN A 142 -7.27 8.73 3.09
CA GLN A 142 -7.45 9.27 1.75
C GLN A 142 -7.58 8.15 0.72
N ASP A 143 -8.10 8.50 -0.45
CA ASP A 143 -8.12 7.62 -1.61
C ASP A 143 -6.69 7.33 -2.12
N GLU A 144 -6.49 6.13 -2.68
CA GLU A 144 -5.20 5.76 -3.29
C GLU A 144 -4.85 6.77 -4.40
N PRO A 145 -3.61 7.30 -4.44
CA PRO A 145 -3.19 8.20 -5.50
C PRO A 145 -3.23 7.49 -6.86
N ALA A 146 -3.35 8.26 -7.93
CA ALA A 146 -3.29 7.71 -9.29
C ALA A 146 -1.98 6.92 -9.50
N LEU A 147 -2.10 5.74 -10.11
CA LEU A 147 -0.99 4.79 -10.33
C LEU A 147 0.20 5.39 -11.08
N ILE A 148 -0.06 6.39 -11.91
CA ILE A 148 0.95 7.14 -12.64
C ILE A 148 1.00 8.55 -12.06
N GLY A 149 2.11 8.86 -11.42
CA GLY A 149 2.35 10.19 -10.87
C GLY A 149 2.31 11.26 -11.96
N LYS A 150 1.93 12.48 -11.57
CA LYS A 150 1.88 13.64 -12.49
C LYS A 150 3.26 14.02 -13.04
N ASP A 151 4.32 13.57 -12.38
CA ASP A 151 5.74 13.74 -12.70
C ASP A 151 6.24 12.80 -13.81
N VAL A 152 5.49 11.73 -14.12
CA VAL A 152 5.84 10.83 -15.22
C VAL A 152 5.56 11.51 -16.56
N LYS A 153 6.62 11.74 -17.34
CA LYS A 153 6.53 12.33 -18.68
C LYS A 153 5.81 11.39 -19.65
N GLY A 154 4.83 11.91 -20.37
CA GLY A 154 4.00 11.15 -21.30
C GLY A 154 2.80 11.95 -21.82
N GLY A 155 2.13 11.39 -22.81
CA GLY A 155 0.89 11.91 -23.38
C GLY A 155 -0.32 11.24 -22.75
N ARG A 156 -1.37 12.04 -22.47
CA ARG A 156 -2.67 11.55 -21.98
C ARG A 156 -3.74 11.74 -23.03
N PHE A 157 -4.46 10.67 -23.34
CA PHE A 157 -5.52 10.67 -24.35
C PHE A 157 -6.81 10.12 -23.77
N LYS A 158 -7.94 10.47 -24.38
CA LYS A 158 -9.26 9.96 -24.01
C LYS A 158 -9.78 9.11 -25.16
N LEU A 159 -10.14 7.87 -24.87
CA LEU A 159 -10.80 6.97 -25.80
C LEU A 159 -12.27 6.81 -25.40
N LEU A 160 -13.12 6.68 -26.41
CA LEU A 160 -14.54 6.39 -26.26
C LEU A 160 -14.80 5.03 -26.91
N SER A 161 -15.39 4.11 -26.15
CA SER A 161 -15.84 2.82 -26.67
C SER A 161 -17.36 2.68 -26.47
N TYR A 162 -18.07 2.38 -27.54
CA TYR A 162 -19.50 2.03 -27.51
C TYR A 162 -19.72 0.52 -27.39
N ASN A 163 -18.66 -0.28 -27.54
CA ASN A 163 -18.73 -1.74 -27.49
C ASN A 163 -18.28 -2.23 -26.11
N ALA A 164 -19.04 -3.21 -25.60
CA ALA A 164 -19.19 -3.55 -24.18
C ALA A 164 -18.02 -4.31 -23.51
N GLU A 165 -16.83 -4.35 -24.13
CA GLU A 165 -15.69 -4.96 -23.46
C GLU A 165 -15.07 -3.94 -22.50
N VAL A 166 -15.35 -4.17 -21.22
CA VAL A 166 -14.85 -3.35 -20.13
C VAL A 166 -13.37 -3.68 -19.93
N LEU A 167 -12.51 -2.72 -20.23
CA LEU A 167 -11.09 -2.82 -19.98
C LEU A 167 -10.78 -2.31 -18.59
N GLU A 168 -9.91 -3.02 -17.87
CA GLU A 168 -9.53 -2.66 -16.51
C GLU A 168 -8.51 -1.51 -16.49
N VAL A 169 -8.47 -0.81 -15.35
CA VAL A 169 -7.38 0.13 -15.09
C VAL A 169 -6.06 -0.65 -15.03
N SER A 170 -5.00 -0.09 -15.61
CA SER A 170 -3.68 -0.73 -15.79
C SER A 170 -3.54 -1.70 -16.97
N THR A 171 -4.62 -1.99 -17.72
CA THR A 171 -4.51 -2.75 -18.98
C THR A 171 -3.48 -2.11 -19.89
N GLY A 172 -2.58 -2.92 -20.45
CA GLY A 172 -1.46 -2.45 -21.26
C GLY A 172 -1.89 -1.95 -22.63
N ILE A 173 -1.22 -0.89 -23.10
CA ILE A 173 -1.34 -0.37 -24.45
C ILE A 173 -0.05 -0.68 -25.21
N PHE A 174 -0.20 -1.30 -26.37
CA PHE A 174 0.89 -1.84 -27.16
C PHE A 174 0.94 -1.19 -28.54
N PHE A 175 2.14 -0.93 -29.02
CA PHE A 175 2.39 -0.58 -30.42
C PHE A 175 3.40 -1.60 -30.96
N LYS A 176 3.04 -2.30 -32.04
CA LYS A 176 3.86 -3.40 -32.61
C LYS A 176 4.35 -4.41 -31.55
N ASN A 177 3.47 -4.83 -30.64
CA ASN A 177 3.75 -5.74 -29.51
C ASN A 177 4.67 -5.19 -28.42
N TYR A 178 5.01 -3.90 -28.45
CA TYR A 178 5.78 -3.26 -27.40
C TYR A 178 4.88 -2.43 -26.49
N LYS A 179 4.93 -2.65 -25.17
CA LYS A 179 4.11 -1.89 -24.21
C LYS A 179 4.60 -0.44 -24.16
N ILE A 180 3.76 0.47 -24.65
CA ILE A 180 4.04 1.92 -24.70
C ILE A 180 3.27 2.70 -23.65
N GLY A 181 2.24 2.10 -23.06
CA GLY A 181 1.36 2.77 -22.12
C GLY A 181 0.41 1.84 -21.39
N GLN A 182 -0.59 2.42 -20.74
CA GLN A 182 -1.66 1.70 -20.06
C GLN A 182 -2.88 2.60 -19.85
N ILE A 183 -4.01 1.98 -19.50
CA ILE A 183 -5.23 2.67 -19.08
C ILE A 183 -5.02 3.26 -17.67
N GLU A 184 -5.24 4.58 -17.53
CA GLU A 184 -5.25 5.30 -16.25
C GLU A 184 -6.63 5.28 -15.60
N THR A 185 -7.71 5.42 -16.39
CA THR A 185 -9.09 5.46 -15.88
C THR A 185 -10.04 4.74 -16.82
N ALA A 186 -11.06 4.10 -16.26
CA ALA A 186 -12.19 3.52 -16.98
C ALA A 186 -13.48 3.98 -16.30
N THR A 187 -14.37 4.63 -17.03
CA THR A 187 -15.62 5.17 -16.45
C THR A 187 -16.77 4.97 -17.42
N PHE A 188 -17.87 4.40 -16.94
CA PHE A 188 -19.08 4.24 -17.74
C PHE A 188 -19.86 5.55 -17.79
N ASP A 189 -20.05 6.10 -18.99
CA ASP A 189 -20.95 7.22 -19.23
C ASP A 189 -22.34 6.71 -19.56
N TRP A 190 -23.20 6.68 -18.55
CA TRP A 190 -24.57 6.20 -18.66
C TRP A 190 -25.43 7.00 -19.65
N LYS A 191 -25.11 8.28 -19.90
CA LYS A 191 -25.89 9.13 -20.83
C LYS A 191 -25.63 8.76 -22.28
N ASN A 192 -24.35 8.53 -22.59
CA ASN A 192 -23.91 8.21 -23.94
C ASN A 192 -23.81 6.70 -24.18
N GLN A 193 -24.15 5.88 -23.18
CA GLN A 193 -24.03 4.42 -23.19
C GLN A 193 -22.65 3.96 -23.67
N ALA A 194 -21.61 4.65 -23.21
CA ALA A 194 -20.25 4.47 -23.70
C ALA A 194 -19.24 4.43 -22.56
N MET A 195 -18.21 3.61 -22.70
CA MET A 195 -17.04 3.62 -21.82
C MET A 195 -16.10 4.77 -22.21
N LYS A 196 -15.72 5.58 -21.22
CA LYS A 196 -14.68 6.59 -21.31
C LYS A 196 -13.40 6.05 -20.69
N TYR A 197 -12.37 5.89 -21.50
CA TYR A 197 -11.06 5.47 -21.04
C TYR A 197 -10.09 6.65 -21.07
N GLY A 198 -9.44 6.93 -19.94
CA GLY A 198 -8.26 7.78 -19.89
C GLY A 198 -7.03 6.89 -20.07
N ILE A 199 -6.19 7.17 -21.07
CA ILE A 199 -4.99 6.40 -21.35
C ILE A 199 -3.74 7.26 -21.20
N PHE A 200 -2.67 6.64 -20.72
CA PHE A 200 -1.34 7.25 -20.65
C PHE A 200 -0.36 6.50 -21.53
N ILE A 201 0.34 7.25 -22.37
CA ILE A 201 1.42 6.77 -23.22
C ILE A 201 2.71 7.41 -22.74
N LYS A 202 3.69 6.59 -22.38
CA LYS A 202 4.95 7.06 -21.80
C LYS A 202 5.78 7.83 -22.84
N ALA A 203 6.43 8.91 -22.44
CA ALA A 203 7.41 9.58 -23.30
C ALA A 203 8.59 8.63 -23.63
N PRO A 204 9.11 8.62 -24.87
CA PRO A 204 8.75 9.49 -26.00
C PRO A 204 7.66 8.90 -26.93
N TYR A 205 7.03 7.79 -26.56
CA TYR A 205 6.11 7.04 -27.42
C TYR A 205 4.79 7.74 -27.68
N GLU A 206 4.46 8.78 -26.94
CA GLU A 206 3.30 9.65 -27.20
C GLU A 206 3.27 10.18 -28.65
N ASN A 207 4.46 10.38 -29.25
CA ASN A 207 4.61 10.84 -30.63
C ASN A 207 4.18 9.79 -31.68
N LEU A 208 3.96 8.54 -31.27
CA LEU A 208 3.41 7.50 -32.13
C LEU A 208 1.89 7.62 -32.28
N ILE A 209 1.23 8.37 -31.39
CA ILE A 209 -0.22 8.56 -31.42
C ILE A 209 -0.56 9.79 -32.26
N THR A 210 -1.46 9.61 -33.22
CA THR A 210 -1.94 10.67 -34.12
C THR A 210 -3.46 10.76 -34.06
N LEU A 211 -4.04 11.79 -34.68
CA LEU A 211 -5.50 11.93 -34.80
C LEU A 211 -6.16 10.78 -35.59
N ASN A 212 -5.39 10.06 -36.40
CA ASN A 212 -5.86 8.94 -37.22
C ASN A 212 -5.52 7.57 -36.59
N SER A 213 -4.96 7.54 -35.38
CA SER A 213 -4.64 6.29 -34.70
C SER A 213 -5.93 5.56 -34.29
N ILE A 214 -6.02 4.28 -34.62
CA ILE A 214 -7.16 3.43 -34.26
C ILE A 214 -6.70 2.47 -33.18
N PHE A 215 -7.46 2.43 -32.10
CA PHE A 215 -7.19 1.57 -30.95
C PHE A 215 -8.09 0.35 -31.02
N TRP A 216 -7.50 -0.82 -31.15
CA TRP A 216 -8.21 -2.09 -31.22
C TRP A 216 -8.04 -2.86 -29.92
N VAL A 217 -9.11 -3.45 -29.41
CA VAL A 217 -9.03 -4.36 -28.27
C VAL A 217 -8.60 -5.73 -28.80
N ASN A 218 -7.47 -6.22 -28.31
CA ASN A 218 -7.02 -7.57 -28.60
C ASN A 218 -7.57 -8.48 -27.50
N SER A 219 -8.76 -9.03 -27.72
CA SER A 219 -9.37 -10.05 -26.86
C SER A 219 -9.03 -11.42 -27.42
N GLY A 220 -8.51 -12.29 -26.57
CA GLY A 220 -7.91 -13.55 -26.99
C GLY A 220 -8.88 -14.46 -27.73
N ILE A 221 -8.37 -15.02 -28.84
CA ILE A 221 -8.93 -16.10 -29.68
C ILE A 221 -9.94 -15.63 -30.75
N GLU A 222 -9.44 -15.37 -31.96
CA GLU A 222 -10.22 -15.34 -33.20
C GLU A 222 -10.07 -16.71 -33.88
N ILE A 223 -11.17 -17.45 -34.04
CA ILE A 223 -11.21 -18.75 -34.73
C ILE A 223 -11.99 -18.55 -36.03
N ASP A 224 -11.27 -18.45 -37.14
CA ASP A 224 -11.86 -18.44 -38.47
C ASP A 224 -12.09 -19.88 -38.96
N LEU A 225 -13.37 -20.27 -39.09
CA LEU A 225 -13.78 -21.48 -39.80
C LEU A 225 -14.26 -21.09 -41.20
N SER A 226 -13.55 -21.53 -42.24
CA SER A 226 -13.99 -21.38 -43.64
C SER A 226 -14.29 -22.75 -44.26
N ALA A 227 -15.01 -22.76 -45.38
CA ALA A 227 -15.32 -23.99 -46.11
C ALA A 227 -14.07 -24.69 -46.69
N ASP A 228 -12.93 -23.99 -46.76
CA ASP A 228 -11.64 -24.48 -47.25
C ASP A 228 -10.78 -25.15 -46.15
N GLY A 229 -11.23 -25.13 -44.88
CA GLY A 229 -10.56 -25.78 -43.75
C GLY A 229 -10.42 -24.90 -42.52
N ILE A 230 -9.63 -25.38 -41.55
CA ILE A 230 -9.31 -24.64 -40.31
C ILE A 230 -7.93 -24.00 -40.50
N ASN A 231 -7.86 -22.68 -40.49
CA ASN A 231 -6.59 -21.94 -40.53
C ASN A 231 -6.21 -21.51 -39.11
N ILE A 232 -5.24 -22.19 -38.49
CA ILE A 232 -4.83 -21.91 -37.11
C ILE A 232 -3.57 -21.04 -37.13
N ASN A 233 -3.74 -19.72 -37.04
CA ASN A 233 -2.62 -18.80 -36.84
C ASN A 233 -2.26 -18.72 -35.35
N THR A 234 -1.43 -19.64 -34.86
CA THR A 234 -0.99 -19.62 -33.45
C THR A 234 0.07 -18.54 -33.24
N GLY A 235 -0.33 -17.32 -32.90
CA GLY A 235 0.56 -16.43 -32.17
C GLY A 235 1.05 -17.10 -30.88
N SER A 236 2.23 -16.71 -30.37
CA SER A 236 2.75 -17.22 -29.08
C SER A 236 1.64 -17.27 -28.04
N LEU A 237 1.48 -18.39 -27.33
CA LEU A 237 0.43 -18.62 -26.32
C LEU A 237 0.39 -17.51 -25.24
N SER A 238 1.53 -16.85 -24.99
CA SER A 238 1.66 -15.66 -24.15
C SER A 238 0.92 -14.42 -24.66
N LYS A 239 0.53 -14.38 -25.94
CA LYS A 239 -0.23 -13.31 -26.62
C LYS A 239 -1.74 -13.52 -26.53
N LEU A 240 -2.19 -14.76 -26.32
CA LEU A 240 -3.62 -15.11 -26.23
C LEU A 240 -4.20 -14.86 -24.84
N LEU A 241 -3.36 -14.89 -23.80
CA LEU A 241 -3.77 -14.69 -22.41
C LEU A 241 -3.68 -13.23 -21.92
N LYS A 242 -3.10 -12.34 -22.74
CA LYS A 242 -2.84 -10.95 -22.35
C LYS A 242 -3.74 -10.04 -23.16
N GLY A 243 -4.94 -9.78 -22.63
CA GLY A 243 -5.80 -8.72 -23.14
C GLY A 243 -5.04 -7.39 -23.17
N GLY A 244 -5.26 -6.58 -24.20
CA GLY A 244 -4.56 -5.32 -24.36
C GLY A 244 -5.10 -4.49 -25.50
N ILE A 245 -4.80 -3.20 -25.50
CA ILE A 245 -5.15 -2.31 -26.61
C ILE A 245 -3.95 -2.21 -27.54
N SER A 246 -4.14 -2.50 -28.82
CA SER A 246 -3.12 -2.25 -29.85
C SER A 246 -3.43 -0.97 -30.61
N VAL A 247 -2.37 -0.21 -30.90
CA VAL A 247 -2.39 1.01 -31.71
C VAL A 247 -1.75 0.76 -33.08
#